data_AF-A0A8I1RML8-F1
#
_entry.id   AF-A0A8I1RML8-F1
#
_cell.length_a   1.000
_cell.length_b   1.000
_cell.length_c   1.000
_cell.angle_alpha   90.00
_cell.angle_beta   90.00
_cell.angle_gamma   90.00
#
_symmetry.space_group_name_H-M   'P 1'
#
loop_
_entity.id
_entity.type
_entity.pdbx_description
1 polymer ?
#
loop_
_entity_poly.entity_id
_entity_poly.type
_entity_poly.pdbx_seq_one_letter_code
_entity_poly.pdbx_strand_id
1 'polypeptide(L)'
;MIERTFSSPYVDIAHLLVPVLWFGLLVGVCFVAVPVKFAAPSLSLPVALDVGRVTFALFNDIEWVMLALTVVVVVFSGPHALPAIATAFLALILCVQTVWLLPVLDARVTMIMAGGAPPPSSYHLYYIAADVLKAGVLLVMVWSQASQLSRALAPAHHGRRHGIAPSVLPGQHS
;
A
#
# COMPACT_ATOMS: atom_id res chain seq x y z
N MET A 1 -15.82 -9.85 26.47
CA MET A 1 -15.48 -10.96 25.57
C MET A 1 -15.01 -10.30 24.28
N ILE A 2 -13.70 -10.16 24.09
CA ILE A 2 -13.14 -9.53 22.89
C ILE A 2 -13.23 -10.58 21.80
N GLU A 3 -14.12 -10.34 20.84
CA GLU A 3 -14.27 -11.14 19.64
C GLU A 3 -12.91 -11.16 18.93
N ARG A 4 -12.23 -12.32 18.90
CA ARG A 4 -10.99 -12.45 18.13
C ARG A 4 -11.36 -12.21 16.67
N THR A 5 -10.94 -11.10 16.09
CA THR A 5 -11.13 -10.76 14.67
C THR A 5 -10.25 -11.59 13.72
N PHE A 6 -9.78 -12.76 14.15
CA PHE A 6 -8.67 -13.44 13.50
C PHE A 6 -9.12 -14.76 12.88
N SER A 7 -9.21 -14.79 11.55
CA SER A 7 -9.27 -16.03 10.77
C SER A 7 -8.02 -16.90 11.05
N SER A 8 -6.83 -16.28 11.13
CA SER A 8 -5.54 -16.93 11.44
C SER A 8 -4.41 -15.88 11.61
N PRO A 9 -3.45 -16.02 12.55
CA PRO A 9 -2.36 -15.04 12.74
C PRO A 9 -1.47 -14.85 11.50
N TYR A 10 -1.41 -15.86 10.63
CA TYR A 10 -0.68 -15.76 9.36
C TYR A 10 -1.35 -14.79 8.38
N VAL A 11 -2.68 -14.69 8.42
CA VAL A 11 -3.45 -13.79 7.56
C VAL A 11 -3.21 -12.34 7.99
N ASP A 12 -3.16 -12.06 9.29
CA ASP A 12 -2.85 -10.71 9.80
C ASP A 12 -1.45 -10.24 9.42
N ILE A 13 -0.48 -11.15 9.53
CA ILE A 13 0.91 -10.88 9.11
C ILE A 13 0.94 -10.62 7.60
N ALA A 14 0.25 -11.43 6.79
CA ALA A 14 0.17 -11.23 5.35
C ALA A 14 -0.50 -9.89 5.00
N HIS A 15 -1.53 -9.49 5.76
CA HIS A 15 -2.25 -8.22 5.56
C HIS A 15 -1.42 -6.99 5.84
N LEU A 16 -0.37 -7.15 6.64
CA LEU A 16 0.64 -6.12 6.86
C LEU A 16 1.78 -6.21 5.83
N LEU A 17 2.31 -7.42 5.61
CA LEU A 17 3.53 -7.64 4.85
C LEU A 17 3.35 -7.33 3.36
N VAL A 18 2.25 -7.76 2.75
CA VAL A 18 2.03 -7.56 1.30
C VAL A 18 1.94 -6.06 0.95
N PRO A 19 1.12 -5.24 1.63
CA PRO A 19 1.08 -3.80 1.37
C PRO A 19 2.40 -3.08 1.69
N VAL A 20 3.13 -3.50 2.74
CA VAL A 20 4.47 -2.95 3.06
C VAL A 20 5.47 -3.23 1.94
N LEU A 21 5.50 -4.46 1.42
CA LEU A 21 6.39 -4.83 0.32
C LEU A 21 6.05 -4.06 -0.95
N TRP A 22 4.76 -3.95 -1.29
CA TRP A 22 4.33 -3.17 -2.45
C TRP A 22 4.69 -1.70 -2.30
N PHE A 23 4.43 -1.10 -1.14
CA PHE A 23 4.82 0.29 -0.86
C PHE A 23 6.34 0.50 -1.00
N GLY A 24 7.14 -0.41 -0.43
CA GLY A 24 8.60 -0.35 -0.52
C GLY A 24 9.10 -0.47 -1.96
N LEU A 25 8.54 -1.38 -2.76
CA LEU A 25 8.85 -1.52 -4.18
C LEU A 25 8.50 -0.24 -4.96
N LEU A 26 7.31 0.32 -4.74
CA LEU A 26 6.85 1.55 -5.37
C LEU A 26 7.74 2.74 -5.03
N VAL A 27 8.10 2.92 -3.75
CA VAL A 27 9.04 3.98 -3.33
C VAL A 27 10.41 3.76 -3.96
N GLY A 28 10.94 2.54 -3.87
CA GLY A 28 12.27 2.20 -4.40
C GLY A 28 12.38 2.41 -5.91
N VAL A 29 11.38 1.99 -6.68
CA VAL A 29 11.40 2.13 -8.15
C VAL A 29 11.08 3.57 -8.56
N CYS A 30 9.91 4.09 -8.16
CA CYS A 30 9.37 5.32 -8.74
C CYS A 30 9.98 6.59 -8.14
N PHE A 31 10.34 6.58 -6.86
CA PHE A 31 10.80 7.79 -6.14
C PHE A 31 12.30 7.81 -5.88
N VAL A 32 12.98 6.67 -5.98
CA VAL A 32 14.44 6.57 -5.79
C VAL A 32 15.14 6.23 -7.09
N ALA A 33 14.92 5.04 -7.65
CA ALA A 33 15.68 4.57 -8.80
C ALA A 33 15.47 5.44 -10.05
N VAL A 34 14.22 5.84 -10.33
CA VAL A 34 13.87 6.62 -11.52
C VAL A 34 14.47 8.03 -11.49
N PRO A 35 14.36 8.83 -10.41
CA PRO A 35 15.05 10.12 -10.36
C PRO A 35 16.57 10.00 -10.43
N VAL A 36 17.15 9.03 -9.71
CA VAL A 36 18.61 8.84 -9.63
C VAL A 36 19.22 8.53 -10.99
N LYS A 37 18.59 7.69 -11.82
CA LYS A 37 19.13 7.38 -13.17
C LYS A 37 19.17 8.60 -14.09
N PHE A 38 18.27 9.58 -13.93
CA PHE A 38 18.28 10.81 -14.74
C PHE A 38 19.28 11.84 -14.21
N ALA A 39 19.77 11.68 -12.98
CA ALA A 39 20.85 12.49 -12.43
C ALA A 39 22.25 11.99 -12.85
N ALA A 40 22.36 10.81 -13.45
CA ALA A 40 23.64 10.23 -13.84
C ALA A 40 24.20 10.90 -15.13
N PRO A 41 25.35 11.60 -15.06
CA PRO A 41 25.85 12.40 -16.18
C PRO A 41 26.37 11.57 -17.36
N SER A 42 26.70 10.30 -17.13
CA SER A 42 27.14 9.37 -18.17
C SER A 42 25.99 8.79 -18.99
N LEU A 43 24.73 8.91 -18.54
CA LEU A 43 23.57 8.45 -19.28
C LEU A 43 23.00 9.57 -20.14
N SER A 44 22.93 9.34 -21.45
CA SER A 44 22.14 10.19 -22.33
C SER A 44 20.65 10.00 -22.06
N LEU A 45 19.85 11.03 -22.32
CA LEU A 45 18.40 10.99 -22.11
C LEU A 45 17.71 9.79 -22.82
N PRO A 46 17.96 9.51 -24.12
CA PRO A 46 17.34 8.36 -24.78
C PRO A 46 17.68 7.02 -24.12
N VAL A 47 18.92 6.84 -23.65
CA VAL A 47 19.34 5.62 -22.95
C VAL A 47 18.63 5.50 -21.60
N ALA A 48 18.54 6.59 -20.82
CA ALA A 48 17.82 6.58 -19.55
C ALA A 48 16.31 6.32 -19.71
N LEU A 49 15.71 6.77 -20.82
CA LEU A 49 14.32 6.50 -21.17
C LEU A 49 14.09 5.03 -21.56
N ASP A 50 14.97 4.42 -22.36
CA ASP A 50 14.85 3.00 -22.73
C ASP A 50 14.98 2.08 -21.52
N VAL A 51 15.95 2.34 -20.63
CA VAL A 51 16.05 1.64 -19.33
C VAL A 51 14.75 1.80 -18.52
N GLY A 52 14.16 3.01 -18.55
CA GLY A 52 12.88 3.28 -17.91
C GLY A 52 11.75 2.45 -18.45
N ARG A 53 11.62 2.38 -19.77
CA ARG A 53 10.60 1.62 -20.47
C ARG A 53 10.57 0.16 -20.02
N VAL A 54 11.74 -0.49 -20.01
CA VAL A 54 11.86 -1.89 -19.58
C VAL A 54 11.60 -2.05 -18.08
N THR A 55 12.10 -1.12 -17.26
CA THR A 55 11.88 -1.14 -15.80
C THR A 55 10.41 -0.99 -15.45
N PHE A 56 9.69 -0.06 -16.08
CA PHE A 56 8.27 0.18 -15.81
C PHE A 56 7.38 -0.93 -16.36
N ALA A 57 7.74 -1.58 -17.47
CA ALA A 57 7.03 -2.76 -17.95
C ALA A 57 7.09 -3.90 -16.91
N LEU A 58 8.30 -4.24 -16.45
CA LEU A 58 8.46 -5.26 -15.41
C LEU A 58 7.80 -4.85 -14.09
N PHE A 59 7.94 -3.58 -13.69
CA PHE A 59 7.36 -3.11 -12.44
C PHE A 59 5.84 -3.16 -12.47
N ASN A 60 5.21 -2.82 -13.59
CA ASN A 60 3.77 -2.96 -13.78
C ASN A 60 3.31 -4.42 -13.57
N ASP A 61 4.03 -5.41 -14.09
CA ASP A 61 3.71 -6.83 -13.88
C ASP A 61 3.84 -7.22 -12.40
N ILE A 62 4.88 -6.73 -11.73
CA ILE A 62 5.06 -6.92 -10.28
C ILE A 62 3.91 -6.29 -9.50
N GLU A 63 3.44 -5.10 -9.88
CA GLU A 63 2.29 -4.45 -9.23
C GLU A 63 1.01 -5.27 -9.39
N TRP A 64 0.78 -5.89 -10.55
CA TRP A 64 -0.35 -6.81 -10.75
C TRP A 64 -0.26 -8.04 -9.84
N VAL A 65 0.94 -8.59 -9.64
CA VAL A 65 1.17 -9.68 -8.68
C VAL A 65 0.88 -9.21 -7.26
N MET A 66 1.37 -8.03 -6.85
CA MET A 66 1.10 -7.48 -5.51
C MET A 66 -0.39 -7.20 -5.29
N LEU A 67 -1.10 -6.73 -6.32
CA LEU A 67 -2.54 -6.55 -6.28
C LEU A 67 -3.25 -7.89 -6.08
N ALA A 68 -2.89 -8.92 -6.85
CA ALA A 68 -3.48 -10.25 -6.73
C ALA A 68 -3.26 -10.82 -5.32
N LEU A 69 -2.04 -10.70 -4.78
CA LEU A 69 -1.74 -11.10 -3.41
C LEU A 69 -2.59 -10.32 -2.40
N THR A 70 -2.72 -9.00 -2.57
CA THR A 70 -3.56 -8.16 -1.69
C THR A 70 -5.02 -8.61 -1.73
N VAL A 71 -5.58 -8.89 -2.91
CA VAL A 71 -6.95 -9.42 -3.07
C VAL A 71 -7.11 -10.74 -2.33
N VAL A 72 -6.17 -11.68 -2.49
CA VAL A 72 -6.19 -12.97 -1.79
C VAL A 72 -6.25 -12.73 -0.28
N VAL A 73 -5.35 -11.92 0.28
CA VAL A 73 -5.36 -11.70 1.74
C VAL A 73 -6.67 -11.03 2.19
N VAL A 74 -7.16 -10.01 1.48
CA VAL A 74 -8.44 -9.34 1.81
C VAL A 74 -9.63 -10.29 1.81
N VAL A 75 -9.70 -11.24 0.87
CA VAL A 75 -10.77 -12.24 0.82
C VAL A 75 -10.72 -13.18 2.05
N PHE A 76 -9.52 -13.56 2.50
CA PHE A 76 -9.35 -14.49 3.64
C PHE A 76 -9.42 -13.83 5.03
N SER A 77 -9.34 -12.49 5.12
CA SER A 77 -9.43 -11.76 6.39
C SER A 77 -10.86 -11.47 6.85
N GLY A 78 -11.88 -11.88 6.10
CA GLY A 78 -13.28 -11.65 6.45
C GLY A 78 -13.83 -10.30 5.95
N PRO A 79 -15.13 -10.04 6.18
CA PRO A 79 -15.85 -8.94 5.54
C PRO A 79 -15.56 -7.58 6.19
N HIS A 80 -14.47 -6.95 5.77
CA HIS A 80 -14.11 -5.60 6.19
C HIS A 80 -14.15 -4.63 5.01
N ALA A 81 -15.01 -3.60 5.10
CA ALA A 81 -15.23 -2.66 4.00
C ALA A 81 -13.98 -1.86 3.62
N LEU A 82 -13.22 -1.37 4.61
CA LEU A 82 -12.06 -0.51 4.38
C LEU A 82 -10.97 -1.17 3.49
N PRO A 83 -10.41 -2.35 3.84
CA PRO A 83 -9.40 -2.98 3.01
C PRO A 83 -9.94 -3.41 1.64
N ALA A 84 -11.22 -3.79 1.53
CA ALA A 84 -11.86 -4.10 0.25
C ALA A 84 -11.95 -2.87 -0.67
N ILE A 85 -12.43 -1.73 -0.15
CA ILE A 85 -12.51 -0.46 -0.88
C ILE A 85 -11.12 0.02 -1.29
N ALA A 86 -10.16 -0.02 -0.37
CA ALA A 86 -8.77 0.38 -0.66
C ALA A 86 -8.15 -0.49 -1.78
N THR A 87 -8.38 -1.80 -1.74
CA THR A 87 -7.89 -2.73 -2.78
C THR A 87 -8.56 -2.49 -4.13
N ALA A 88 -9.88 -2.26 -4.15
CA ALA A 88 -10.60 -1.92 -5.38
C ALA A 88 -10.11 -0.59 -5.98
N PHE A 89 -9.79 0.38 -5.13
CA PHE A 89 -9.26 1.66 -5.55
C PHE A 89 -7.83 1.55 -6.10
N LEU A 90 -6.96 0.76 -5.45
CA LEU A 90 -5.62 0.42 -5.99
C LEU A 90 -5.73 -0.27 -7.36
N ALA A 91 -6.66 -1.21 -7.50
CA ALA A 91 -6.92 -1.90 -8.77
C ALA A 91 -7.33 -0.91 -9.87
N LEU A 92 -8.23 0.03 -9.55
CA LEU A 92 -8.66 1.06 -10.50
C LEU A 92 -7.48 1.93 -10.96
N ILE A 93 -6.64 2.40 -10.03
CA ILE A 93 -5.46 3.21 -10.38
C ILE A 93 -4.50 2.41 -11.26
N LEU A 94 -4.22 1.15 -10.89
CA LEU A 94 -3.33 0.29 -11.65
C LEU A 94 -3.88 0.03 -13.07
N CYS A 95 -5.17 -0.26 -13.22
CA CYS A 95 -5.82 -0.37 -14.53
C CYS A 95 -5.62 0.87 -15.39
N VAL A 96 -5.84 2.07 -14.82
CA VAL A 96 -5.67 3.35 -15.53
C VAL A 96 -4.21 3.54 -15.94
N GLN A 97 -3.25 3.16 -15.08
CA GLN A 97 -1.83 3.22 -15.42
C GLN A 97 -1.47 2.23 -16.53
N THR A 98 -1.86 0.96 -16.41
CA THR A 98 -1.52 -0.10 -17.37
C THR A 98 -2.14 0.13 -18.74
N VAL A 99 -3.43 0.47 -18.80
CA VAL A 99 -4.19 0.51 -20.06
C VAL A 99 -4.07 1.86 -20.77
N TRP A 100 -3.81 2.94 -20.04
CA TRP A 100 -3.79 4.29 -20.62
C TRP A 100 -2.46 5.01 -20.45
N LEU A 101 -2.02 5.26 -19.22
CA LEU A 101 -0.87 6.14 -19.00
C LEU A 101 0.44 5.52 -19.52
N LEU A 102 0.69 4.24 -19.25
CA LEU A 102 1.92 3.57 -19.70
C LEU A 102 2.02 3.50 -21.23
N PRO A 103 1.00 3.08 -22.00
CA PRO A 103 1.05 3.12 -23.46
C PRO A 103 1.30 4.52 -24.03
N VAL A 104 0.64 5.54 -23.47
CA VAL A 104 0.84 6.93 -23.92
C VAL A 104 2.27 7.41 -23.64
N LEU A 105 2.82 7.09 -22.48
CA LEU A 105 4.20 7.44 -22.13
C LEU A 105 5.21 6.68 -23.00
N ASP A 106 4.96 5.41 -23.26
CA ASP A 106 5.80 4.55 -24.10
C ASP A 106 5.92 5.06 -25.55
N ALA A 107 4.79 5.47 -26.15
CA ALA A 107 4.77 6.06 -27.49
C ALA A 107 5.61 7.35 -27.55
N ARG A 108 5.58 8.16 -26.48
CA ARG A 108 6.36 9.40 -26.38
C ARG A 108 7.86 9.11 -26.20
N VAL A 109 8.21 8.11 -25.39
CA VAL A 109 9.59 7.62 -25.26
C VAL A 109 10.12 7.16 -26.62
N THR A 110 9.35 6.36 -27.35
CA THR A 110 9.72 5.86 -28.68
C THR A 110 9.97 7.00 -29.67
N MET A 111 9.15 8.06 -29.63
CA MET A 111 9.36 9.26 -30.46
C MET A 111 10.69 9.97 -30.14
N ILE A 112 11.02 10.13 -28.85
CA ILE A 112 12.29 10.75 -28.42
C ILE A 112 13.48 9.89 -28.85
N MET A 113 13.37 8.57 -28.72
CA MET A 113 14.41 7.63 -29.15
C MET A 113 14.64 7.67 -30.67
N ALA A 114 13.60 7.98 -31.45
CA ALA A 114 13.70 8.20 -32.90
C ALA A 114 14.24 9.60 -33.27
N GLY A 115 14.65 10.42 -32.30
CA GLY A 115 15.14 11.78 -32.52
C GLY A 115 14.04 12.85 -32.69
N GLY A 116 12.78 12.49 -32.50
CA GLY A 116 11.65 13.40 -32.55
C GLY A 116 11.39 14.11 -31.22
N ALA A 117 10.47 15.07 -31.23
CA ALA A 117 10.02 15.80 -30.04
C ALA A 117 8.50 15.65 -29.86
N PRO A 118 8.02 14.98 -28.80
CA PRO A 118 6.60 14.80 -28.57
C PRO A 118 5.92 16.13 -28.16
N PRO A 119 4.65 16.36 -28.56
CA PRO A 119 3.92 17.57 -28.17
C PRO A 119 3.87 17.74 -26.65
N PRO A 120 3.89 18.97 -26.09
CA PRO A 120 3.80 19.19 -24.65
C PRO A 120 2.61 18.46 -24.02
N SER A 121 2.80 17.85 -22.85
CA SER A 121 1.73 17.13 -22.14
C SER A 121 2.02 17.00 -20.65
N SER A 122 0.98 16.78 -19.85
CA SER A 122 1.07 16.53 -18.41
C SER A 122 0.95 15.05 -18.02
N TYR A 123 1.02 14.10 -18.98
CA TYR A 123 0.85 12.67 -18.69
C TYR A 123 1.83 12.13 -17.65
N HIS A 124 3.07 12.63 -17.66
CA HIS A 124 4.05 12.24 -16.66
C HIS A 124 3.64 12.69 -15.25
N LEU A 125 3.06 13.89 -15.11
CA LEU A 125 2.55 14.38 -13.83
C LEU A 125 1.34 13.56 -13.36
N TYR A 126 0.45 13.16 -14.26
CA TYR A 126 -0.65 12.26 -13.92
C TYR A 126 -0.16 10.90 -13.43
N TYR A 127 0.90 10.36 -14.04
CA TYR A 127 1.53 9.13 -13.58
C TYR A 127 2.14 9.28 -12.18
N ILE A 128 2.87 10.36 -11.91
CA ILE A 128 3.41 10.66 -10.57
C ILE A 128 2.27 10.79 -9.54
N ALA A 129 1.20 11.51 -9.88
CA ALA A 129 0.05 11.68 -9.00
C ALA A 129 -0.63 10.34 -8.67
N ALA A 130 -0.75 9.45 -9.66
CA ALA A 130 -1.25 8.09 -9.46
C ALA A 130 -0.35 7.27 -8.52
N ASP A 131 0.98 7.35 -8.67
CA ASP A 131 1.92 6.66 -7.79
C ASP A 131 1.89 7.21 -6.35
N VAL A 132 1.80 8.54 -6.18
CA VAL A 132 1.62 9.17 -4.86
C VAL A 132 0.31 8.71 -4.21
N LEU A 133 -0.76 8.63 -4.99
CA LEU A 133 -2.06 8.16 -4.50
C LEU A 133 -2.01 6.69 -4.06
N LYS A 134 -1.42 5.80 -4.88
CA LYS A 134 -1.20 4.40 -4.49
C LYS A 134 -0.37 4.31 -3.22
N ALA A 135 0.73 5.06 -3.13
CA ALA A 135 1.59 5.10 -1.94
C ALA A 135 0.79 5.51 -0.69
N GLY A 136 -0.05 6.53 -0.79
CA GLY A 136 -0.92 6.98 0.31
C GLY A 136 -1.93 5.91 0.73
N VAL A 137 -2.58 5.25 -0.24
CA VAL A 137 -3.55 4.17 0.05
C VAL A 137 -2.87 2.98 0.73
N LEU A 138 -1.72 2.54 0.22
CA LEU A 138 -0.93 1.46 0.83
C LEU A 138 -0.51 1.83 2.26
N LEU A 139 -0.04 3.07 2.48
CA LEU A 139 0.35 3.55 3.81
C LEU A 139 -0.84 3.54 4.79
N VAL A 140 -2.03 3.94 4.35
CA VAL A 140 -3.26 3.88 5.16
C VAL A 140 -3.63 2.44 5.49
N MET A 141 -3.52 1.52 4.55
CA MET A 141 -3.76 0.09 4.80
C MET A 141 -2.78 -0.46 5.85
N VAL A 142 -1.49 -0.20 5.69
CA VAL A 142 -0.43 -0.60 6.63
C VAL A 142 -0.68 -0.02 8.01
N TRP A 143 -0.95 1.28 8.10
CA TRP A 143 -1.21 1.95 9.38
C TRP A 143 -2.43 1.38 10.07
N SER A 144 -3.52 1.19 9.32
CA SER A 144 -4.75 0.58 9.84
C SER A 144 -4.47 -0.80 10.43
N GLN A 145 -3.78 -1.67 9.69
CA GLN A 145 -3.46 -3.03 10.13
C GLN A 145 -2.51 -3.03 11.33
N ALA A 146 -1.45 -2.22 11.31
CA ALA A 146 -0.51 -2.10 12.42
C ALA A 146 -1.21 -1.59 13.70
N SER A 147 -2.15 -0.65 13.56
CA SER A 147 -2.94 -0.13 14.67
C SER A 147 -3.90 -1.18 15.27
N GLN A 148 -4.45 -2.06 14.44
CA GLN A 148 -5.31 -3.15 14.89
C GLN A 148 -4.49 -4.19 15.67
N LEU A 149 -3.34 -4.57 15.13
CA LEU A 149 -2.43 -5.52 15.79
C LEU A 149 -1.88 -4.97 17.11
N SER A 150 -1.50 -3.69 17.17
CA SER A 150 -1.01 -3.09 18.41
C SER A 150 -2.08 -3.03 19.51
N ARG A 151 -3.34 -2.74 19.15
CA ARG A 151 -4.47 -2.81 20.08
C ARG A 151 -4.75 -4.22 20.58
N ALA A 152 -4.58 -5.23 19.72
CA ALA A 152 -4.77 -6.63 20.09
C ALA A 152 -3.67 -7.15 21.04
N LEU A 153 -2.45 -6.62 20.91
CA LEU A 153 -1.29 -6.99 21.74
C LEU A 153 -1.17 -6.15 23.02
N ALA A 154 -1.88 -5.02 23.12
CA ALA A 154 -1.84 -4.15 24.28
C ALA A 154 -2.32 -4.92 25.54
N PRO A 155 -1.56 -4.89 26.66
CA PRO A 155 -1.99 -5.55 27.88
C PRO A 155 -3.34 -4.97 28.31
N ALA A 156 -4.33 -5.84 28.51
CA ALA A 156 -5.60 -5.42 29.09
C ALA A 156 -5.29 -4.79 30.46
N HIS A 157 -5.41 -3.46 30.57
CA HIS A 157 -5.33 -2.78 31.85
C HIS A 157 -6.53 -3.25 32.70
N HIS A 158 -6.34 -4.37 33.40
CA HIS A 158 -7.24 -4.83 34.43
C HIS A 158 -7.20 -3.79 35.55
N GLY A 159 -8.14 -2.86 35.48
CA GLY A 159 -8.52 -2.04 36.62
C GLY A 159 -9.05 -2.96 37.72
N ARG A 160 -8.17 -3.45 38.58
CA ARG A 160 -8.51 -4.01 39.88
C ARG A 160 -9.08 -2.88 40.74
N ARG A 161 -10.35 -2.53 40.53
CA ARG A 161 -11.15 -1.91 41.60
C ARG A 161 -11.47 -3.03 42.58
N HIS A 162 -10.56 -3.28 43.53
CA HIS A 162 -10.94 -3.96 44.76
C HIS A 162 -12.00 -3.10 45.43
N GLY A 163 -13.26 -3.49 45.28
CA GLY A 163 -14.35 -3.00 46.11
C GLY A 163 -14.04 -3.36 47.55
N ILE A 164 -13.74 -2.35 48.35
CA ILE A 164 -13.89 -2.45 49.80
C ILE A 164 -15.40 -2.44 50.04
N ALA A 165 -15.95 -3.60 50.33
CA ALA A 165 -17.35 -3.74 50.74
C ALA A 165 -17.56 -3.01 52.07
N PRO A 166 -18.67 -2.26 52.27
CA PRO A 166 -19.01 -1.75 53.59
C PRO A 166 -19.42 -2.92 54.48
N SER A 167 -18.69 -3.12 55.58
CA SER A 167 -18.99 -4.10 56.60
C SER A 167 -20.32 -3.76 57.28
N VAL A 168 -21.38 -4.49 56.95
CA VAL A 168 -22.60 -4.57 57.73
C VAL A 168 -22.28 -5.35 59.01
N LEU A 169 -22.38 -4.72 60.18
CA LEU A 169 -22.41 -5.43 61.46
C LEU A 169 -23.87 -5.77 61.82
N PRO A 170 -24.17 -7.03 62.14
CA PRO A 170 -25.51 -7.45 62.54
C PRO A 170 -25.79 -7.03 63.98
N GLY A 171 -27.00 -6.53 64.23
CA GLY A 171 -27.49 -6.33 65.60
C GLY A 171 -27.56 -7.66 66.35
N GLN A 172 -27.19 -7.64 67.63
CA GLN A 172 -27.69 -8.60 68.61
C GLN A 172 -28.04 -7.89 69.92
N HIS A 173 -29.31 -8.11 70.28
CA HIS A 173 -29.99 -8.03 71.56
C HIS A 173 -29.12 -8.00 72.83
N SER A 174 -29.45 -7.07 73.73
CA SER A 174 -29.88 -7.28 75.13
C SER A 174 -30.40 -5.96 75.70
#